data_AF-A0A0R3RLQ7-F1
#
_entry.id   AF-A0A0R3RLQ7-F1
#
_cell.length_a   1.000
_cell.length_b   1.000
_cell.length_c   1.000
_cell.angle_alpha   90.00
_cell.angle_beta   90.00
_cell.angle_gamma   90.00
#
_symmetry.space_group_name_H-M   'P 1'
#
loop_
_entity.id
_entity.type
_entity.pdbx_description
1 polymer ?
#
loop_
_entity_poly.entity_id
_entity_poly.type
_entity_poly.pdbx_seq_one_letter_code
_entity_poly.pdbx_strand_id
1 'polypeptide(L)'
;MIVFSFKYVIAVNERTDEFRDTSCDAMRQRAFYPVAPFSNVEKNFPIAFVRIVYKDFHLQELLLNLMFAPQNFYCYALDAKSTKLFHAQMRNLSKCFPNVLLAPREYVVDSAGHNTSRSFLECLRVIRRLPNWKYAILLQVYAY
;
A
#
# COMPACT_ATOMS: atom_id res chain seq x y z
N MET A 1 11.74 34.62 9.09
CA MET A 1 10.66 33.84 9.73
C MET A 1 9.97 33.04 8.62
N ILE A 2 10.25 31.75 8.51
CA ILE A 2 9.63 30.92 7.46
C ILE A 2 8.19 30.62 7.91
N VAL A 3 7.22 31.12 7.17
CA VAL A 3 5.80 30.83 7.40
C VAL A 3 5.51 29.47 6.78
N PHE A 4 5.40 28.42 7.60
CA PHE A 4 4.85 27.14 7.14
C PHE A 4 3.36 27.35 6.80
N SER A 5 3.02 27.29 5.52
CA SER A 5 1.64 27.27 5.07
C SER A 5 1.03 25.91 5.41
N PHE A 6 0.08 25.88 6.35
CA PHE A 6 -0.69 24.68 6.71
C PHE A 6 -1.56 24.13 5.57
N LYS A 7 -1.62 24.78 4.39
CA LYS A 7 -2.42 24.34 3.24
C LYS A 7 -2.10 22.93 2.72
N TYR A 8 -0.92 22.39 3.03
CA TYR A 8 -0.49 21.04 2.60
C TYR A 8 -0.50 20.00 3.74
N VAL A 9 -0.98 20.36 4.93
CA VAL A 9 -1.10 19.39 6.03
C VAL A 9 -2.36 18.57 5.80
N ILE A 10 -2.17 17.37 5.26
CA ILE A 10 -3.23 16.38 5.12
C ILE A 10 -3.56 15.85 6.52
N ALA A 11 -4.78 16.11 7.00
CA ALA A 11 -5.29 15.44 8.18
C ALA A 11 -5.57 13.97 7.84
N VAL A 12 -4.78 13.06 8.41
CA VAL A 12 -5.00 11.61 8.33
C VAL A 12 -5.68 11.18 9.63
N ASN A 13 -6.95 10.77 9.55
CA ASN A 13 -7.64 10.11 10.66
C ASN A 13 -8.78 9.22 10.16
N GLU A 14 -9.26 8.32 11.03
CA GLU A 14 -10.32 7.36 10.69
C GLU A 14 -11.63 8.02 10.23
N ARG A 15 -12.01 9.20 10.76
CA ARG A 15 -13.24 9.91 10.34
C ARG A 15 -13.13 10.44 8.92
N THR A 16 -11.94 10.86 8.51
CA THR A 16 -11.71 11.33 7.13
C THR A 16 -11.70 10.19 6.13
N ASP A 17 -11.34 8.97 6.56
CA ASP A 17 -11.35 7.80 5.68
C ASP A 17 -12.76 7.30 5.39
N GLU A 18 -13.71 7.44 6.33
CA GLU A 18 -15.10 6.99 6.16
C GLU A 18 -15.77 7.57 4.91
N PHE A 19 -15.51 8.85 4.61
CA PHE A 19 -16.10 9.56 3.48
C PHE A 19 -15.18 9.63 2.26
N ARG A 20 -14.04 8.94 2.29
CA ARG A 20 -13.08 8.99 1.18
C ARG A 20 -13.57 8.11 0.04
N ASP A 21 -13.80 8.72 -1.13
CA ASP A 21 -14.15 7.98 -2.34
C ASP A 21 -13.05 6.97 -2.69
N THR A 22 -13.42 5.73 -3.00
CA THR A 22 -12.48 4.67 -3.39
C THR A 22 -12.78 4.13 -4.78
N SER A 23 -13.51 4.89 -5.60
CA SER A 23 -13.61 4.64 -7.04
C SER A 23 -12.23 4.79 -7.71
N CYS A 24 -11.97 3.98 -8.75
CA CYS A 24 -10.68 4.02 -9.43
C CYS A 24 -10.41 5.38 -10.10
N ASP A 25 -11.45 6.05 -10.58
CA ASP A 25 -11.32 7.38 -11.18
C ASP A 25 -10.89 8.41 -10.14
N ALA A 26 -11.51 8.40 -8.95
CA ALA A 26 -11.11 9.29 -7.87
C ALA A 26 -9.66 9.02 -7.39
N MET A 27 -9.27 7.75 -7.22
CA MET A 27 -7.90 7.41 -6.81
C MET A 27 -6.85 7.84 -7.85
N ARG A 28 -7.13 7.62 -9.15
CA ARG A 28 -6.23 8.00 -10.25
C ARG A 28 -6.10 9.50 -10.44
N GLN A 29 -7.10 10.29 -10.05
CA GLN A 29 -7.05 11.76 -10.11
C GLN A 29 -6.26 12.41 -8.97
N ARG A 30 -5.99 11.69 -7.87
CA ARG A 30 -5.30 12.24 -6.68
C ARG A 30 -3.79 12.33 -6.82
N ALA A 31 -3.20 11.61 -7.76
CA ALA A 31 -1.77 11.57 -7.96
C ALA A 31 -1.42 11.26 -9.41
N PHE A 32 -0.18 11.53 -9.78
CA PHE A 32 0.36 11.11 -11.05
C PHE A 32 0.82 9.65 -10.96
N TYR A 33 0.20 8.77 -11.75
CA TYR A 33 0.61 7.36 -11.87
C TYR A 33 1.20 7.12 -13.25
N PRO A 34 2.53 6.96 -13.38
CA PRO A 34 3.16 6.69 -14.67
C PRO A 34 2.64 5.39 -15.28
N VAL A 35 2.29 5.43 -16.56
CA VAL A 35 1.84 4.24 -17.32
C VAL A 35 3.01 3.44 -17.90
N ALA A 36 4.22 3.99 -17.89
CA ALA A 36 5.44 3.34 -18.34
C ALA A 36 6.63 3.68 -17.41
N PRO A 37 7.64 2.81 -17.31
CA PRO A 37 8.87 3.11 -16.57
C PRO A 37 9.58 4.34 -17.14
N PHE A 38 10.22 5.14 -16.29
CA PHE A 38 10.95 6.33 -16.73
C PHE A 38 12.29 6.04 -17.39
N SER A 39 12.85 4.85 -17.17
CA SER A 39 14.10 4.42 -17.79
C SER A 39 14.14 2.92 -18.06
N ASN A 40 15.02 2.51 -18.98
CA ASN A 40 15.30 1.09 -19.24
C ASN A 40 15.93 0.40 -18.02
N VAL A 41 16.68 1.14 -17.20
CA VAL A 41 17.28 0.61 -15.96
C VAL A 41 16.17 0.21 -14.98
N GLU A 42 15.23 1.11 -14.72
CA GLU A 42 14.09 0.83 -13.85
C GLU A 42 13.19 -0.28 -14.40
N LYS A 43 12.89 -0.26 -15.70
CA LYS A 43 12.10 -1.31 -16.37
C LYS A 43 12.69 -2.70 -16.14
N ASN A 44 14.02 -2.82 -16.15
CA ASN A 44 14.73 -4.10 -16.01
C ASN A 44 15.06 -4.45 -14.55
N PHE A 45 14.69 -3.61 -13.59
CA PHE A 45 14.90 -3.82 -12.17
C PHE A 45 13.60 -3.67 -11.33
N PRO A 46 12.56 -4.48 -11.56
CA PRO A 46 11.34 -4.43 -10.75
C PRO A 46 11.59 -4.76 -9.27
N ILE A 47 10.99 -3.96 -8.38
CA ILE A 47 11.04 -4.12 -6.92
C ILE A 47 9.64 -4.49 -6.42
N ALA A 48 9.58 -5.36 -5.41
CA ALA A 48 8.36 -5.66 -4.68
C ALA A 48 8.38 -4.95 -3.31
N PHE A 49 7.38 -4.13 -3.03
CA PHE A 49 7.13 -3.57 -1.70
C PHE A 49 6.11 -4.44 -0.99
N VAL A 50 6.44 -4.90 0.21
CA VAL A 50 5.53 -5.71 1.03
C VAL A 50 5.25 -4.98 2.33
N ARG A 51 3.97 -4.74 2.63
CA ARG A 51 3.55 -3.94 3.77
C ARG A 51 2.50 -4.66 4.59
N ILE A 52 2.64 -4.61 5.92
CA ILE A 52 1.56 -4.98 6.84
C ILE A 52 0.84 -3.69 7.23
N VAL A 53 -0.48 -3.65 7.07
CA VAL A 53 -1.30 -2.45 7.29
C VAL A 53 -2.57 -2.79 8.07
N TYR A 54 -3.03 -1.87 8.93
CA TYR A 54 -4.18 -2.11 9.79
C TYR A 54 -5.22 -0.97 9.87
N LYS A 55 -4.87 0.24 9.42
CA LYS A 55 -5.76 1.43 9.44
C LYS A 55 -5.23 2.54 8.51
N ASP A 56 -5.90 3.70 8.55
CA ASP A 56 -5.51 4.94 7.88
C ASP A 56 -5.37 4.75 6.37
N PHE A 57 -6.48 4.48 5.68
CA PHE A 57 -6.49 4.22 4.24
C PHE A 57 -5.88 5.37 3.43
N HIS A 58 -6.20 6.63 3.79
CA HIS A 58 -5.59 7.79 3.14
C HIS A 58 -4.06 7.76 3.22
N LEU A 59 -3.48 7.36 4.36
CA LEU A 59 -2.03 7.22 4.46
C LEU A 59 -1.50 6.09 3.57
N GLN A 60 -2.20 4.95 3.49
CA GLN A 60 -1.77 3.84 2.64
C GLN A 60 -1.78 4.23 1.15
N GLU A 61 -2.81 4.96 0.72
CA GLU A 61 -2.91 5.53 -0.63
C GLU A 61 -1.80 6.55 -0.88
N LEU A 62 -1.59 7.51 0.02
CA LEU A 62 -0.53 8.52 -0.13
C LEU A 62 0.86 7.88 -0.26
N LEU A 63 1.15 6.85 0.55
CA LEU A 63 2.41 6.12 0.47
C LEU A 63 2.54 5.34 -0.85
N LEU A 64 1.46 4.75 -1.35
CA LEU A 64 1.47 4.15 -2.69
C LEU A 64 1.82 5.20 -3.73
N ASN A 65 1.16 6.36 -3.71
CA ASN A 65 1.34 7.43 -4.69
C ASN A 65 2.79 7.91 -4.77
N LEU A 66 3.44 8.08 -3.63
CA LEU A 66 4.83 8.54 -3.54
C LEU A 66 5.82 7.50 -4.07
N MET A 67 5.46 6.22 -4.02
CA MET A 67 6.35 5.11 -4.37
C MET A 67 6.01 4.48 -5.71
N PHE A 68 4.91 4.88 -6.36
CA PHE A 68 4.33 4.15 -7.48
C PHE A 68 5.23 4.20 -8.72
N ALA A 69 5.54 3.01 -9.25
CA ALA A 69 6.10 2.83 -10.57
C ALA A 69 5.42 1.61 -11.22
N PRO A 70 5.09 1.67 -12.52
CA PRO A 70 4.27 0.65 -13.18
C PRO A 70 4.92 -0.73 -13.25
N GLN A 71 6.25 -0.80 -13.21
CA GLN A 71 7.00 -2.06 -13.20
C GLN A 71 7.11 -2.69 -11.81
N ASN A 72 6.93 -1.93 -10.73
CA ASN A 72 7.06 -2.43 -9.36
C ASN A 72 5.78 -3.15 -8.90
N PHE A 73 5.90 -3.98 -7.86
CA PHE A 73 4.78 -4.66 -7.22
C PHE A 73 4.57 -4.14 -5.79
N TYR A 74 3.32 -4.05 -5.36
CA TYR A 74 2.94 -3.53 -4.03
C TYR A 74 2.00 -4.52 -3.36
N CYS A 75 2.50 -5.38 -2.48
CA CYS A 75 1.68 -6.34 -1.75
C CYS A 75 1.36 -5.84 -0.34
N TYR A 76 0.08 -5.88 0.01
CA TYR A 76 -0.41 -5.52 1.34
C TYR A 76 -0.95 -6.76 2.05
N ALA A 77 -0.41 -7.05 3.23
CA ALA A 77 -1.00 -7.97 4.19
C ALA A 77 -1.87 -7.16 5.16
N LEU A 78 -3.18 -7.37 5.11
CA LEU A 78 -4.11 -6.66 5.99
C LEU A 78 -4.12 -7.36 7.35
N ASP A 79 -4.03 -6.59 8.43
CA ASP A 79 -4.25 -7.13 9.78
C ASP A 79 -5.72 -7.57 9.89
N ALA A 80 -5.94 -8.82 10.30
CA ALA A 80 -7.28 -9.40 10.41
C ALA A 80 -8.18 -8.62 11.38
N LYS A 81 -7.62 -7.90 12.36
CA LYS A 81 -8.39 -7.10 13.32
C LYS A 81 -8.85 -5.73 12.79
N SER A 82 -8.41 -5.35 11.59
CA SER A 82 -8.76 -4.07 10.98
C SER A 82 -10.25 -3.95 10.69
N THR A 83 -10.75 -2.71 10.56
CA THR A 83 -12.18 -2.47 10.33
C THR A 83 -12.64 -2.99 8.96
N LYS A 84 -13.93 -3.39 8.85
CA LYS A 84 -14.52 -3.83 7.58
C LYS A 84 -14.40 -2.77 6.48
N LEU A 85 -14.50 -1.50 6.86
CA LEU A 85 -14.33 -0.36 5.96
C LEU A 85 -12.91 -0.34 5.38
N PHE A 86 -11.88 -0.38 6.24
CA PHE A 86 -10.48 -0.38 5.80
C PHE A 86 -10.19 -1.54 4.84
N HIS A 87 -10.69 -2.72 5.18
CA HIS A 87 -10.64 -3.92 4.33
C HIS A 87 -11.28 -3.70 2.94
N ALA A 88 -12.45 -3.06 2.89
CA ALA A 88 -13.10 -2.74 1.63
C ALA A 88 -12.32 -1.72 0.80
N GLN A 89 -11.76 -0.69 1.44
CA GLN A 89 -10.97 0.34 0.77
C GLN A 89 -9.67 -0.22 0.18
N MET A 90 -8.94 -1.06 0.91
CA MET A 90 -7.75 -1.74 0.41
C MET A 90 -8.06 -2.72 -0.73
N ARG A 91 -9.23 -3.39 -0.69
CA ARG A 91 -9.72 -4.21 -1.82
C ARG A 91 -10.01 -3.37 -3.05
N ASN A 92 -10.60 -2.19 -2.89
CA ASN A 92 -10.83 -1.28 -4.01
C ASN A 92 -9.50 -0.79 -4.61
N LEU A 93 -8.54 -0.41 -3.77
CA LEU A 93 -7.19 -0.03 -4.22
C LEU A 93 -6.54 -1.12 -5.07
N SER A 94 -6.56 -2.38 -4.61
CA SER A 94 -6.01 -3.52 -5.37
C SER A 94 -6.74 -3.79 -6.69
N LYS A 95 -8.06 -3.52 -6.77
CA LYS A 95 -8.79 -3.61 -8.05
C LYS A 95 -8.42 -2.51 -9.04
N CYS A 96 -8.05 -1.32 -8.54
CA CYS A 96 -7.76 -0.17 -9.38
C CYS A 96 -6.34 -0.18 -9.98
N PHE A 97 -5.40 -0.83 -9.30
CA PHE A 97 -3.99 -0.88 -9.72
C PHE A 97 -3.54 -2.34 -9.87
N PRO A 98 -3.25 -2.82 -11.09
CA PRO A 98 -3.00 -4.24 -11.35
C PRO A 98 -1.73 -4.79 -10.69
N ASN A 99 -0.81 -3.89 -10.32
CA ASN A 99 0.42 -4.21 -9.59
C ASN A 99 0.28 -4.01 -8.07
N VAL A 100 -0.93 -3.72 -7.57
CA VAL A 100 -1.26 -3.71 -6.14
C VAL A 100 -1.98 -5.01 -5.79
N LEU A 101 -1.44 -5.74 -4.83
CA LEU A 101 -1.82 -7.10 -4.49
C LEU A 101 -2.18 -7.18 -3.01
N LEU A 102 -3.08 -8.10 -2.66
CA LEU A 102 -3.42 -8.41 -1.28
C LEU A 102 -2.96 -9.82 -0.92
N ALA A 103 -2.48 -9.99 0.31
CA ALA A 103 -2.20 -11.31 0.86
C ALA A 103 -3.50 -12.15 0.90
N PRO A 104 -3.47 -13.44 0.51
CA PRO A 104 -4.66 -14.29 0.48
C PRO A 104 -5.16 -14.69 1.86
N ARG A 105 -4.30 -14.57 2.89
CA ARG A 105 -4.60 -14.89 4.27
C ARG A 105 -4.17 -13.73 5.15
N GLU A 106 -4.99 -13.45 6.14
CA GLU A 106 -4.85 -12.34 7.06
C GLU A 106 -4.68 -12.90 8.48
N TYR A 107 -3.75 -12.33 9.24
CA TYR A 107 -3.50 -12.70 10.63
C TYR A 107 -3.66 -11.49 11.52
N VAL A 108 -4.01 -11.72 12.79
CA VAL A 108 -3.98 -10.68 13.81
C VAL A 108 -2.52 -10.39 14.15
N VAL A 109 -2.10 -9.14 13.94
CA VAL A 109 -0.74 -8.68 14.27
C VAL A 109 -0.82 -7.73 15.47
N ASP A 110 0.17 -7.75 16.35
CA ASP A 110 0.19 -6.87 17.53
C ASP A 110 1.55 -6.19 17.73
N SER A 111 1.63 -5.31 18.73
CA SER A 111 2.84 -4.56 19.06
C SER A 111 3.96 -5.44 19.61
N ALA A 112 3.64 -6.65 20.09
CA ALA A 112 4.63 -7.68 20.44
C ALA A 112 5.19 -8.40 19.20
N GLY A 113 4.65 -8.13 18.01
CA GLY A 113 5.12 -8.68 16.74
C GLY A 113 4.55 -10.07 16.42
N HIS A 114 3.51 -10.53 17.11
CA HIS A 114 2.88 -11.81 16.80
C HIS A 114 2.36 -11.82 15.36
N ASN A 115 2.58 -12.93 14.67
CA ASN A 115 2.22 -13.16 13.27
C ASN A 115 2.84 -12.20 12.23
N THR A 116 3.66 -11.22 12.61
CA THR A 116 4.31 -10.28 11.66
C THR A 116 5.02 -11.02 10.53
N SER A 117 5.88 -11.99 10.85
CA SER A 117 6.59 -12.80 9.85
C SER A 117 5.65 -13.65 8.99
N ARG A 118 4.55 -14.15 9.56
CA ARG A 118 3.54 -14.93 8.82
C ARG A 118 2.82 -14.05 7.80
N SER A 119 2.40 -12.85 8.21
CA SER A 119 1.76 -11.87 7.33
C SER A 119 2.68 -11.44 6.18
N PHE A 120 3.96 -11.16 6.45
CA PHE A 120 4.94 -10.89 5.39
C PHE A 120 5.08 -12.09 4.44
N LEU A 121 5.14 -13.31 4.97
CA LEU A 121 5.30 -14.52 4.17
C LEU A 121 4.11 -14.74 3.22
N GLU A 122 2.88 -14.42 3.63
CA GLU A 122 1.71 -14.54 2.73
C GLU A 122 1.86 -13.65 1.50
N CYS A 123 2.30 -12.41 1.67
CA CYS A 123 2.61 -11.54 0.54
C CYS A 123 3.79 -12.04 -0.30
N LEU A 124 4.87 -12.48 0.34
CA LEU A 124 6.04 -13.03 -0.37
C LEU A 124 5.67 -14.27 -1.21
N ARG A 125 4.70 -15.08 -0.77
CA ARG A 125 4.17 -16.21 -1.58
C ARG A 125 3.45 -15.75 -2.84
N VAL A 126 2.76 -14.60 -2.79
CA VAL A 126 2.16 -13.97 -3.97
C VAL A 126 3.26 -13.44 -4.89
N ILE A 127 4.18 -12.63 -4.35
CA ILE A 127 5.29 -12.03 -5.11
C ILE A 127 6.16 -13.10 -5.79
N ARG A 128 6.44 -14.22 -5.11
CA ARG A 128 7.25 -15.33 -5.67
C ARG A 128 6.70 -15.89 -6.97
N ARG A 129 5.39 -15.77 -7.22
CA ARG A 129 4.74 -16.25 -8.45
C ARG A 129 4.80 -15.24 -9.60
N LEU A 130 5.25 -14.01 -9.33
CA LEU A 130 5.37 -12.95 -10.33
C LEU A 130 6.73 -13.04 -11.03
N PRO A 131 6.81 -12.69 -12.32
CA PRO A 131 8.06 -12.74 -13.05
C PRO A 131 8.96 -11.53 -12.75
N ASN A 132 10.25 -11.69 -13.01
CA ASN A 132 11.25 -10.63 -13.21
C ASN A 132 11.58 -9.68 -12.04
N TRP A 133 10.91 -9.76 -10.89
CA TRP A 133 11.27 -8.97 -9.71
C TRP A 133 12.67 -9.36 -9.18
N LYS A 134 13.35 -8.39 -8.57
CA LYS A 134 14.75 -8.52 -8.11
C LYS A 134 14.89 -8.54 -6.60
N TYR A 135 14.20 -7.63 -5.92
CA TYR A 135 14.24 -7.49 -4.47
C TYR A 135 12.85 -7.28 -3.90
N ALA A 136 12.66 -7.74 -2.67
CA ALA A 136 11.50 -7.44 -1.86
C ALA A 136 11.91 -6.54 -0.68
N ILE A 137 11.21 -5.42 -0.50
CA ILE A 137 11.40 -4.49 0.61
C ILE A 137 10.22 -4.67 1.56
N LEU A 138 10.50 -5.17 2.76
CA LEU A 138 9.50 -5.33 3.81
C LEU A 138 9.40 -4.03 4.62
N LEU A 139 8.21 -3.45 4.68
CA LEU A 139 7.95 -2.22 5.44
C LEU A 139 6.91 -2.50 6.51
N GLN A 140 7.25 -2.19 7.76
CA GLN A 140 6.34 -2.28 8.89
C GLN A 140 5.82 -0.89 9.26
N VAL A 141 4.53 -0.79 9.53
CA VAL A 141 3.95 0.36 10.23
C VAL A 141 4.08 0.07 11.73
N TYR A 142 4.73 0.96 12.50
CA TYR A 142 4.73 0.84 13.96
C TYR A 142 3.28 0.91 14.45
N ALA A 143 2.80 -0.19 15.02
CA ALA A 143 1.50 -0.26 15.67
C ALA A 143 1.69 0.23 17.12
N TYR A 144 1.26 1.46 17.39
CA TYR A 144 1.03 1.97 18.74
C TYR A 144 -0.39 1.60 19.16
#